data_AF-A0A376RJ29-F1
#
_entry.id   AF-A0A376RJ29-F1
#
_cell.length_a   1.000
_cell.length_b   1.000
_cell.length_c   1.000
_cell.angle_alpha   90.00
_cell.angle_beta   90.00
_cell.angle_gamma   90.00
#
_symmetry.space_group_name_H-M   'P 1'
#
loop_
_entity.id
_entity.type
_entity.pdbx_description
1 polymer ?
#
loop_
_entity_poly.entity_id
_entity_poly.type
_entity_poly.pdbx_seq_one_letter_code
_entity_poly.pdbx_strand_id
1 'polypeptide(L)' 'MGAGIAEVAASHGHQVLLYDISAEALTRAIDGIHAAAKFTRDAGKLSAETCERTLKRLIPVTDIHALAAADLVIEAGV' A
#
# COMPACT_ATOMS: atom_id res chain seq x y z
N MET A 1 7.56 7.42 -4.77
CA MET A 1 8.20 6.10 -4.52
C MET A 1 7.46 5.30 -3.45
N GLY A 2 6.93 5.93 -2.40
CA GLY A 2 6.21 5.23 -1.30
C GLY A 2 5.12 4.25 -1.75
N ALA A 3 4.27 4.60 -2.72
CA ALA A 3 3.22 3.71 -3.21
C ALA A 3 3.74 2.37 -3.77
N GLY A 4 4.83 2.39 -4.55
CA GLY A 4 5.43 1.16 -5.09
C GLY A 4 6.09 0.31 -4.01
N ILE A 5 6.73 0.94 -3.01
CA ILE A 5 7.29 0.24 -1.85
C ILE A 5 6.18 -0.44 -1.05
N ALA A 6 5.07 0.28 -0.81
CA ALA A 6 3.91 -0.24 -0.10
C ALA A 6 3.28 -1.44 -0.83
N GLU A 7 3.14 -1.36 -2.16
CA GLU A 7 2.65 -2.47 -2.99
C GLU A 7 3.54 -3.71 -2.88
N VAL A 8 4.87 -3.55 -2.96
CA VAL A 8 5.81 -4.67 -2.83
C VAL A 8 5.71 -5.31 -1.44
N ALA A 9 5.70 -4.52 -0.36
CA ALA A 9 5.59 -5.06 0.99
C ALA A 9 4.25 -5.80 1.22
N ALA A 10 3.14 -5.21 0.78
CA ALA A 10 1.81 -5.78 0.93
C ALA A 10 1.62 -7.08 0.12
N SER A 11 2.21 -7.15 -1.09
CA SER A 11 2.14 -8.35 -1.94
C SER A 11 2.94 -9.53 -1.37
N HIS A 12 3.96 -9.25 -0.53
CA HIS A 12 4.77 -10.27 0.14
C HIS A 12 4.30 -10.62 1.55
N GLY A 13 3.11 -10.16 1.96
CA GLY A 13 2.47 -10.65 3.19
C GLY A 13 2.41 -9.66 4.33
N HIS A 14 3.07 -8.51 4.23
CA HIS A 14 3.19 -7.56 5.32
C HIS A 14 1.98 -6.62 5.39
N GLN A 15 1.50 -6.34 6.61
CA GLN A 15 0.61 -5.21 6.83
C GLN A 15 1.42 -3.91 6.66
N VAL A 16 0.86 -2.94 5.93
CA VAL A 16 1.56 -1.69 5.61
C VAL A 16 0.73 -0.52 6.07
N LEU A 17 1.26 0.23 7.03
CA LEU A 17 0.73 1.54 7.40
C LEU A 17 1.28 2.57 6.40
N LEU A 18 0.41 3.11 5.55
CA LEU A 18 0.79 4.14 4.58
C LEU A 18 0.46 5.51 5.19
N TYR A 19 1.50 6.24 5.58
CA TYR A 19 1.37 7.55 6.21
C TYR A 19 1.58 8.70 5.23
N ASP A 20 0.71 9.69 5.32
CA ASP A 20 0.88 11.02 4.73
C ASP A 20 0.01 12.01 5.53
N ILE A 21 0.44 13.26 5.63
CA ILE A 21 -0.37 14.34 6.24
C ILE A 21 -1.61 14.67 5.39
N SER A 22 -1.56 14.38 4.08
CA SER A 22 -2.64 14.61 3.14
C SER A 22 -3.47 13.35 2.90
N ALA A 23 -4.70 13.33 3.39
CA ALA A 23 -5.66 12.26 3.11
C ALA A 23 -5.94 12.10 1.60
N GLU A 24 -5.82 13.19 0.83
CA GLU A 24 -5.95 13.15 -0.63
C GLU A 24 -4.77 12.44 -1.29
N ALA A 25 -3.55 12.65 -0.79
CA ALA A 25 -2.37 11.94 -1.27
C ALA A 25 -2.47 10.44 -0.98
N LEU A 26 -2.97 10.07 0.20
CA LEU A 26 -3.25 8.66 0.55
C LEU A 26 -4.27 8.03 -0.40
N THR A 27 -5.37 8.73 -0.67
CA THR A 27 -6.40 8.25 -1.60
C THR A 27 -5.80 8.01 -2.98
N ARG A 28 -5.06 8.98 -3.53
CA ARG A 28 -4.38 8.85 -4.82
C ARG A 28 -3.38 7.69 -4.85
N ALA A 29 -2.61 7.50 -3.78
CA ALA A 29 -1.65 6.41 -3.68
C ALA A 29 -2.34 5.04 -3.66
N ILE A 30 -3.40 4.89 -2.86
CA ILE A 30 -4.18 3.65 -2.78
C ILE A 30 -4.87 3.35 -4.11
N ASP A 31 -5.46 4.34 -4.77
CA ASP A 31 -6.09 4.17 -6.09
C ASP A 31 -5.07 3.74 -7.16
N GLY A 32 -3.86 4.31 -7.11
CA GLY A 32 -2.76 3.91 -7.97
C GLY A 32 -2.36 2.45 -7.78
N ILE A 33 -2.21 2.01 -6.52
CA ILE A 33 -1.89 0.61 -6.20
C ILE A 33 -3.03 -0.32 -6.62
N HIS A 34 -4.29 0.08 -6.42
CA HIS A 34 -5.46 -0.66 -6.90
C HIS A 34 -5.43 -0.87 -8.41
N ALA A 35 -5.13 0.18 -9.18
CA ALA A 35 -5.04 0.09 -10.63
C ALA A 35 -3.90 -0.84 -11.09
N ALA A 36 -2.72 -0.73 -10.47
CA ALA A 36 -1.56 -1.57 -10.79
C ALA A 36 -1.80 -3.06 -10.46
N ALA A 37 -2.36 -3.36 -9.29
CA ALA A 37 -2.70 -4.72 -8.88
C ALA A 37 -3.76 -5.34 -9.79
N LYS A 38 -4.79 -4.55 -10.17
CA LYS A 38 -5.83 -4.97 -11.13
C LYS A 38 -5.22 -5.28 -12.50
N PHE A 39 -4.39 -4.40 -13.04
CA PHE A 39 -3.72 -4.60 -14.32
C PHE A 39 -2.87 -5.89 -14.32
N THR A 40 -2.13 -6.13 -13.23
CA THR A 40 -1.29 -7.34 -13.09
C THR A 40 -2.12 -8.62 -13.00
N ARG A 41 -3.27 -8.57 -12.31
CA ARG A 41 -4.24 -9.68 -12.29
C ARG A 41 -4.83 -9.93 -13.68
N ASP A 42 -5.27 -8.88 -14.36
CA ASP A 42 -5.91 -9.01 -15.68
C ASP A 42 -4.91 -9.50 -16.74
N ALA A 43 -3.60 -9.24 -16.55
CA ALA A 43 -2.51 -9.84 -17.32
C ALA A 43 -2.20 -11.31 -16.96
N GLY A 44 -2.94 -11.92 -16.03
CA GLY A 44 -2.77 -13.32 -15.61
C GLY A 44 -1.55 -13.56 -14.70
N LYS A 45 -0.90 -12.51 -14.20
CA LYS A 45 0.33 -12.61 -13.38
C LYS A 45 0.06 -12.59 -11.89
N LEU A 46 -1.19 -12.36 -11.48
CA LEU A 46 -1.63 -12.29 -10.09
C LEU A 46 -3.00 -12.94 -9.96
N SER A 47 -3.21 -13.79 -8.95
CA SER A 47 -4.54 -14.36 -8.69
C SER A 47 -5.49 -13.29 -8.13
N ALA A 48 -6.81 -13.50 -8.30
CA ALA A 48 -7.81 -12.61 -7.71
C ALA A 48 -7.70 -12.56 -6.17
N GLU A 49 -7.45 -13.72 -5.54
CA GLU A 49 -7.27 -13.80 -4.09
C GLU A 49 -6.04 -13.03 -3.63
N THR A 50 -4.90 -13.22 -4.29
CA THR A 50 -3.65 -12.51 -3.94
C THR A 50 -3.83 -11.01 -4.14
N CYS A 51 -4.48 -10.59 -5.23
CA CYS A 51 -4.81 -9.18 -5.47
C CYS A 51 -5.62 -8.60 -4.30
N GLU A 52 -6.70 -9.26 -3.91
CA GLU A 52 -7.57 -8.78 -2.81
C GLU A 52 -6.82 -8.74 -1.47
N ARG A 53 -5.99 -9.75 -1.17
CA ARG A 53 -5.19 -9.82 0.05
C ARG A 53 -4.13 -8.73 0.13
N THR A 54 -3.46 -8.41 -0.98
CA THR A 54 -2.51 -7.31 -1.06
C THR A 54 -3.18 -6.00 -0.71
N LEU A 55 -4.35 -5.73 -1.29
CA LEU A 55 -5.07 -4.48 -1.08
C LEU A 55 -5.59 -4.35 0.36
N LYS A 56 -6.08 -5.44 0.96
CA LYS A 56 -6.52 -5.48 2.36
C LYS A 56 -5.41 -5.22 3.39
N ARG A 57 -4.13 -5.33 3.01
CA ARG A 57 -2.98 -5.08 3.89
C ARG A 57 -2.55 -3.61 3.94
N LEU A 58 -3.04 -2.79 3.00
CA LEU A 58 -2.74 -1.36 2.95
C LEU A 58 -3.68 -0.62 3.88
N ILE A 59 -3.12 0.04 4.89
CA ILE A 59 -3.87 0.81 5.89
C ILE A 59 -3.42 2.27 5.78
N PRO A 60 -4.23 3.16 5.18
CA PRO A 60 -3.91 4.58 5.18
C PRO A 60 -4.03 5.15 6.58
N VAL A 61 -3.04 5.94 7.00
CA VAL A 61 -3.04 6.63 8.29
C VAL A 61 -2.58 8.07 8.11
N THR A 62 -3.21 9.01 8.79
CA THR A 62 -2.81 10.44 8.80
C THR A 62 -2.20 10.88 10.13
N ASP A 63 -2.28 10.02 11.14
CA ASP A 63 -1.62 10.23 12.43
C ASP A 63 -0.29 9.50 12.45
N ILE A 64 0.81 10.25 12.63
CA ILE A 64 2.15 9.69 12.69
C ILE A 64 2.34 8.75 13.90
N HIS A 65 1.57 8.94 14.97
CA HIS A 65 1.63 8.06 16.14
C HIS A 65 1.13 6.64 15.84
N ALA A 66 0.31 6.45 14.79
CA ALA A 66 -0.11 5.12 14.35
C ALA A 66 1.08 4.25 13.91
N LEU A 67 2.19 4.87 13.48
CA LEU A 67 3.41 4.15 13.07
C LEU A 67 4.14 3.48 14.23
N ALA A 68 3.78 3.75 15.49
CA ALA A 68 4.38 3.10 16.66
C ALA A 68 4.19 1.57 16.68
N ALA A 69 3.21 1.05 15.94
CA ALA A 69 2.98 -0.39 15.80
C ALA A 69 3.86 -1.05 14.73
N ALA A 70 4.64 -0.29 13.95
CA ALA A 70 5.45 -0.83 12.86
C ALA A 70 6.82 -1.31 13.34
N ASP A 71 7.25 -2.47 12.85
CA ASP A 71 8.60 -3.00 13.10
C ASP A 71 9.69 -2.31 12.25
N LEU A 72 9.30 -1.71 11.12
CA LEU A 72 10.16 -1.03 10.16
C LEU A 72 9.45 0.18 9.56
N VAL A 73 10.14 1.32 9.51
CA VAL A 73 9.67 2.54 8.83
C VAL A 73 10.58 2.84 7.65
N ILE A 74 9.96 3.07 6.48
CA ILE A 74 10.65 3.50 5.25
C ILE A 74 10.14 4.89 4.91
N GLU A 75 11.03 5.88 5.02
CA GLU A 75 10.74 7.26 4.64
C GLU A 75 10.89 7.42 3.11
N ALA A 76 9.89 8.04 2.47
CA ALA A 76 9.82 8.22 1.02
C ALA A 76 8.93 9.41 0.60
N GLY A 77 8.88 10.46 1.43
CA GLY A 77 8.24 11.74 1.14
C GLY A 77 9.20 12.74 0.49
N VAL A 78 8.66 13.77 -0.14
CA VAL A 78 9.42 14.93 -0.66
C VAL A 78 8.70 16.23 -0.33
#